data_AF-A0A419ETW0-F1
#
_entry.id   AF-A0A419ETW0-F1
#
_cell.length_a   1.000
_cell.length_b   1.000
_cell.length_c   1.000
_cell.angle_alpha   90.00
_cell.angle_beta   90.00
_cell.angle_gamma   90.00
#
_symmetry.space_group_name_H-M   'P 1'
#
loop_
_entity.id
_entity.type
_entity.pdbx_description
1 polymer ?
#
loop_
_entity_poly.entity_id
_entity_poly.type
_entity_poly.pdbx_seq_one_letter_code
_entity_poly.pdbx_strand_id
1 'polypeptide(L)'
;MADTDALIQKLKAGDYYSRSTAARALGKIGGEKAVAALIEALKDEDDWVKEYAAEALGTLQCAEAVRPLGELLSLNNYKVRSSAAEALGRIGGEQARMLLEPLKDDPDSWVREAAINALGALGRGKPRAKAGKPSSVSRAPSEFASARSAAAETEPGLSLTEASSEPEEHLPRSPRRPAGRVPRTPEEIVEIITRGTSITSRQTRSGFLLRVPVAEGRHQKVRLKFDSTDEDGSPLIQLFTVIGPAKPEHYRWALKLNPSFSYGAIGLVSIDEKEFFAIMNTLLEENVDPRALEKSVWTIARKGDALEQKLIQKDLW
;
A
#
# COMPACT_ATOMS: atom_id res chain seq x y z
N MET A 1 23.44 10.48 7.36
CA MET A 1 23.06 9.17 6.78
C MET A 1 22.02 8.55 7.70
N ALA A 2 20.93 8.00 7.18
CA ALA A 2 20.01 7.23 8.03
C ALA A 2 20.70 5.92 8.45
N ASP A 3 20.71 5.62 9.74
CA ASP A 3 21.36 4.40 10.23
C ASP A 3 20.59 3.16 9.74
N THR A 4 21.31 2.28 9.05
CA THR A 4 20.77 1.02 8.53
C THR A 4 20.40 0.09 9.67
N ASP A 5 21.15 0.08 10.77
CA ASP A 5 20.83 -0.75 11.93
C ASP A 5 19.59 -0.23 12.66
N ALA A 6 19.43 1.09 12.83
CA ALA A 6 18.19 1.69 13.33
C ALA A 6 16.95 1.36 12.47
N LEU A 7 17.08 1.39 11.13
CA LEU A 7 16.00 0.97 10.23
C LEU A 7 15.70 -0.53 10.34
N ILE A 8 16.70 -1.38 10.52
CA ILE A 8 16.52 -2.82 10.77
C ILE A 8 15.83 -3.07 12.12
N GLN A 9 16.06 -2.25 13.15
CA GLN A 9 15.29 -2.32 14.39
C GLN A 9 13.84 -1.86 14.18
N LYS A 10 13.61 -0.76 13.45
CA LYS A 10 12.24 -0.29 13.12
C LYS A 10 11.46 -1.33 12.31
N LEU A 11 12.12 -2.05 11.40
CA LEU A 11 11.57 -3.17 10.63
C LEU A 11 11.17 -4.38 11.50
N LYS A 12 11.74 -4.53 12.71
CA LYS A 12 11.47 -5.66 13.62
C LYS A 12 10.49 -5.32 14.74
N ALA A 13 10.57 -4.10 15.30
CA ALA A 13 9.87 -3.72 16.53
C ALA A 13 8.79 -2.64 16.34
N GLY A 14 8.63 -2.10 15.14
CA GLY A 14 7.58 -1.12 14.83
C GLY A 14 6.19 -1.75 14.68
N ASP A 15 5.16 -0.90 14.67
CA ASP A 15 3.85 -1.24 14.09
C ASP A 15 3.95 -1.51 12.57
N TYR A 16 2.92 -2.09 11.97
CA TYR A 16 2.90 -2.46 10.55
C TYR A 16 3.27 -1.30 9.60
N TYR A 17 2.87 -0.07 9.90
CA TYR A 17 3.23 1.14 9.15
C TYR A 17 4.72 1.51 9.33
N SER A 18 5.24 1.37 10.54
CA SER A 18 6.65 1.55 10.86
C SER A 18 7.54 0.48 10.21
N ARG A 19 7.09 -0.78 10.16
CA ARG A 19 7.81 -1.89 9.52
C ARG A 19 7.82 -1.73 8.00
N SER A 20 6.67 -1.46 7.38
CA SER A 20 6.56 -1.22 5.92
C SER A 20 7.36 0.01 5.47
N THR A 21 7.28 1.13 6.18
CA THR A 21 8.12 2.31 5.87
C THR A 21 9.61 2.04 6.05
N ALA A 22 10.02 1.21 7.02
CA ALA A 22 11.40 0.77 7.17
C ALA A 22 11.85 -0.16 6.03
N ALA A 23 11.00 -1.10 5.58
CA ALA A 23 11.28 -1.94 4.41
C ALA A 23 11.48 -1.09 3.14
N ARG A 24 10.58 -0.14 2.87
CA ARG A 24 10.71 0.80 1.74
C ARG A 24 11.99 1.65 1.80
N ALA A 25 12.41 2.06 3.00
CA ALA A 25 13.67 2.80 3.19
C ALA A 25 14.91 1.90 2.98
N LEU A 26 14.90 0.68 3.51
CA LEU A 26 15.97 -0.30 3.32
C LEU A 26 16.12 -0.73 1.85
N GLY A 27 15.02 -0.77 1.10
CA GLY A 27 15.02 -0.97 -0.37
C GLY A 27 15.73 0.15 -1.15
N LYS A 28 15.74 1.38 -0.63
CA LYS A 28 16.49 2.52 -1.22
C LYS A 28 17.97 2.55 -0.82
N ILE A 29 18.32 2.00 0.35
CA ILE A 29 19.70 1.97 0.87
C ILE A 29 20.48 0.76 0.33
N GLY A 30 19.87 -0.42 0.31
CA GLY A 30 20.52 -1.65 -0.11
C GLY A 30 21.66 -2.13 0.80
N GLY A 31 22.54 -2.96 0.25
CA GLY A 31 23.62 -3.63 0.99
C GLY A 31 23.18 -4.91 1.72
N GLU A 32 24.15 -5.76 2.08
CA GLU A 32 23.88 -7.12 2.57
C GLU A 32 23.02 -7.16 3.86
N LYS A 33 23.24 -6.22 4.80
CA LYS A 33 22.40 -6.08 6.01
C LYS A 33 20.93 -5.81 5.68
N ALA A 34 20.67 -4.89 4.75
CA ALA A 34 19.32 -4.51 4.36
C ALA A 34 18.64 -5.68 3.63
N VAL A 35 19.34 -6.32 2.68
CA VAL A 35 18.85 -7.51 1.96
C VAL A 35 18.47 -8.63 2.93
N ALA A 36 19.32 -8.96 3.90
CA ALA A 36 19.02 -10.00 4.89
C ALA A 36 17.79 -9.66 5.74
N ALA A 37 17.65 -8.40 6.18
CA ALA A 37 16.49 -7.95 6.95
C ALA A 37 15.20 -7.93 6.14
N LEU A 38 15.27 -7.55 4.85
CA LEU A 38 14.14 -7.58 3.93
C LEU A 38 13.68 -9.01 3.61
N ILE A 39 14.61 -9.96 3.46
CA ILE A 39 14.27 -11.38 3.25
C ILE A 39 13.50 -11.97 4.45
N GLU A 40 13.87 -11.59 5.68
CA GLU A 40 13.10 -11.99 6.86
C GLU A 40 11.74 -11.26 6.95
N ALA A 41 11.64 -10.01 6.46
CA ALA A 41 10.37 -9.26 6.43
C ALA A 41 9.33 -9.82 5.42
N LEU A 42 9.73 -10.70 4.50
CA LEU A 42 8.78 -11.50 3.70
C LEU A 42 7.97 -12.49 4.58
N LYS A 43 8.41 -12.75 5.82
CA LYS A 43 7.76 -13.64 6.79
C LYS A 43 6.98 -12.90 7.88
N ASP A 44 6.77 -11.59 7.73
CA ASP A 44 6.01 -10.77 8.69
C ASP A 44 4.58 -11.32 8.86
N GLU A 45 3.87 -10.94 9.93
CA GLU A 45 2.44 -11.22 10.06
C GLU A 45 1.63 -10.40 9.04
N ASP A 46 2.02 -9.15 8.80
CA ASP A 46 1.27 -8.14 8.04
C ASP A 46 1.60 -8.17 6.54
N ASP A 47 0.55 -8.04 5.72
CA ASP A 47 0.67 -8.15 4.27
C ASP A 47 1.27 -6.91 3.60
N TRP A 48 1.16 -5.70 4.18
CA TRP A 48 1.86 -4.52 3.63
C TRP A 48 3.37 -4.65 3.85
N VAL A 49 3.80 -5.17 5.00
CA VAL A 49 5.23 -5.39 5.25
C VAL A 49 5.83 -6.37 4.22
N LYS A 50 5.11 -7.45 3.89
CA LYS A 50 5.47 -8.37 2.79
C LYS A 50 5.47 -7.68 1.42
N GLU A 51 4.44 -6.90 1.12
CA GLU A 51 4.27 -6.18 -0.15
C GLU A 51 5.45 -5.24 -0.43
N TYR A 52 5.85 -4.43 0.57
CA TYR A 52 7.00 -3.51 0.47
C TYR A 52 8.36 -4.22 0.57
N ALA A 53 8.48 -5.31 1.34
CA ALA A 53 9.72 -6.11 1.37
C ALA A 53 9.98 -6.79 0.02
N ALA A 54 8.93 -7.29 -0.65
CA ALA A 54 9.02 -7.85 -1.99
C ALA A 54 9.39 -6.78 -3.03
N GLU A 55 8.72 -5.63 -3.01
CA GLU A 55 9.03 -4.48 -3.88
C GLU A 55 10.50 -4.04 -3.72
N ALA A 56 10.98 -3.93 -2.48
CA ALA A 56 12.35 -3.56 -2.15
C ALA A 56 13.38 -4.58 -2.70
N LEU A 57 13.17 -5.88 -2.51
CA LEU A 57 14.07 -6.93 -3.01
C LEU A 57 14.06 -7.04 -4.54
N GLY A 58 12.90 -6.79 -5.16
CA GLY A 58 12.77 -6.66 -6.62
C GLY A 58 13.54 -5.46 -7.17
N THR A 59 13.46 -4.31 -6.48
CA THR A 59 14.16 -3.06 -6.84
C THR A 59 15.68 -3.18 -6.66
N LEU A 60 16.13 -3.90 -5.63
CA LEU A 60 17.53 -4.26 -5.41
C LEU A 60 18.03 -5.40 -6.33
N GLN A 61 17.17 -5.94 -7.21
CA GLN A 61 17.44 -7.08 -8.09
C GLN A 61 18.09 -8.28 -7.37
N CYS A 62 17.65 -8.55 -6.13
CA CYS A 62 18.29 -9.53 -5.26
C CYS A 62 18.06 -10.98 -5.72
N ALA A 63 19.06 -11.59 -6.39
CA ALA A 63 19.01 -12.99 -6.80
C ALA A 63 18.83 -13.99 -5.64
N GLU A 64 19.31 -13.66 -4.43
CA GLU A 64 19.14 -14.51 -3.23
C GLU A 64 17.67 -14.52 -2.74
N ALA A 65 16.86 -13.50 -3.10
CA ALA A 65 15.45 -13.41 -2.74
C ALA A 65 14.50 -14.24 -3.64
N VAL A 66 14.96 -14.79 -4.77
CA VAL A 66 14.09 -15.50 -5.74
C VAL A 66 13.30 -16.65 -5.12
N ARG A 67 13.89 -17.41 -4.18
CA ARG A 67 13.17 -18.48 -3.48
C ARG A 67 12.18 -17.96 -2.42
N PRO A 68 12.57 -17.07 -1.48
CA PRO A 68 11.63 -16.41 -0.57
C PRO A 68 10.45 -15.72 -1.25
N LEU A 69 10.67 -15.04 -2.39
CA LEU A 69 9.59 -14.44 -3.18
C LEU A 69 8.67 -15.49 -3.81
N GLY A 70 9.21 -16.66 -4.18
CA GLY A 70 8.44 -17.81 -4.66
C GLY A 70 7.45 -18.36 -3.62
N GLU A 71 7.79 -18.30 -2.32
CA GLU A 71 6.92 -18.73 -1.22
C GLU A 71 5.70 -17.81 -1.06
N LEU A 72 5.86 -16.51 -1.35
CA LEU A 72 4.76 -15.53 -1.33
C LEU A 72 3.70 -15.78 -2.41
N LEU A 73 4.06 -16.42 -3.53
CA LEU A 73 3.15 -16.68 -4.66
C LEU A 73 2.01 -17.67 -4.33
N SER A 74 2.04 -18.31 -3.16
CA SER A 74 0.98 -19.21 -2.69
C SER A 74 0.10 -18.60 -1.59
N LEU A 75 0.31 -17.33 -1.22
CA LEU A 75 -0.45 -16.67 -0.14
C LEU A 75 -1.81 -16.14 -0.60
N ASN A 76 -2.77 -16.11 0.34
CA ASN A 76 -4.16 -15.73 0.07
C ASN A 76 -4.32 -14.29 -0.48
N ASN A 77 -3.48 -13.34 -0.04
CA ASN A 77 -3.59 -11.94 -0.44
C ASN A 77 -3.00 -11.71 -1.85
N TYR A 78 -3.85 -11.27 -2.77
CA TYR A 78 -3.46 -11.02 -4.17
C TYR A 78 -2.39 -9.94 -4.31
N LYS A 79 -2.35 -8.92 -3.43
CA LYS A 79 -1.32 -7.85 -3.46
C LYS A 79 0.08 -8.39 -3.18
N VAL A 80 0.16 -9.32 -2.23
CA VAL A 80 1.42 -9.99 -1.85
C VAL A 80 1.89 -10.90 -3.00
N ARG A 81 0.96 -11.63 -3.65
CA ARG A 81 1.27 -12.43 -4.85
C ARG A 81 1.71 -11.55 -6.03
N SER A 82 1.03 -10.42 -6.31
CA SER A 82 1.37 -9.55 -7.44
C SER A 82 2.69 -8.81 -7.22
N SER A 83 2.95 -8.27 -6.02
CA SER A 83 4.24 -7.63 -5.69
C SER A 83 5.40 -8.63 -5.79
N ALA A 84 5.23 -9.86 -5.29
CA ALA A 84 6.23 -10.91 -5.43
C ALA A 84 6.44 -11.34 -6.90
N ALA A 85 5.38 -11.41 -7.71
CA ALA A 85 5.48 -11.68 -9.15
C ALA A 85 6.23 -10.55 -9.89
N GLU A 86 5.94 -9.28 -9.60
CA GLU A 86 6.69 -8.15 -10.14
C GLU A 86 8.16 -8.19 -9.70
N ALA A 87 8.44 -8.44 -8.42
CA ALA A 87 9.79 -8.52 -7.90
C ALA A 87 10.60 -9.63 -8.60
N LEU A 88 10.00 -10.81 -8.81
CA LEU A 88 10.59 -11.89 -9.61
C LEU A 88 10.82 -11.49 -11.08
N GLY A 89 9.93 -10.68 -11.66
CA GLY A 89 10.14 -10.08 -12.99
C GLY A 89 11.31 -9.09 -13.05
N ARG A 90 11.50 -8.29 -12.00
CA ARG A 90 12.60 -7.32 -11.86
C ARG A 90 13.96 -7.99 -11.61
N ILE A 91 13.99 -9.11 -10.88
CA ILE A 91 15.21 -9.90 -10.59
C ILE A 91 15.56 -10.82 -11.77
N GLY A 92 14.58 -11.59 -12.25
CA GLY A 92 14.70 -12.49 -13.38
C GLY A 92 15.55 -13.76 -13.18
N GLY A 93 15.99 -14.32 -14.31
CA GLY A 93 16.60 -15.64 -14.40
C GLY A 93 15.57 -16.78 -14.50
N GLU A 94 16.02 -17.98 -14.86
CA GLU A 94 15.12 -19.10 -15.16
C GLU A 94 14.29 -19.55 -13.95
N GLN A 95 14.84 -19.47 -12.73
CA GLN A 95 14.10 -19.82 -11.52
C GLN A 95 12.93 -18.87 -11.26
N ALA A 96 13.07 -17.56 -11.54
CA ALA A 96 11.98 -16.61 -11.47
C ALA A 96 10.94 -16.89 -12.57
N ARG A 97 11.39 -17.15 -13.81
CA ARG A 97 10.52 -17.56 -14.91
C ARG A 97 9.67 -18.81 -14.57
N MET A 98 10.28 -19.85 -14.00
CA MET A 98 9.57 -21.07 -13.59
C MET A 98 8.55 -20.83 -12.46
N LEU A 99 8.83 -19.89 -11.55
CA LEU A 99 7.89 -19.50 -10.48
C LEU A 99 6.72 -18.65 -10.99
N LEU A 100 6.93 -17.85 -12.04
CA LEU A 100 5.93 -16.97 -12.64
C LEU A 100 4.99 -17.69 -13.62
N GLU A 101 5.46 -18.73 -14.31
CA GLU A 101 4.70 -19.42 -15.37
C GLU A 101 3.31 -19.93 -14.90
N PRO A 102 3.12 -20.50 -13.68
CA PRO A 102 1.80 -20.91 -13.19
C PRO A 102 0.83 -19.76 -12.87
N LEU A 103 1.34 -18.56 -12.59
CA LEU A 103 0.50 -17.42 -12.19
C LEU A 103 -0.29 -16.79 -13.35
N LYS A 104 -0.08 -17.27 -14.59
CA LYS A 104 -0.97 -16.97 -15.72
C LYS A 104 -2.40 -17.42 -15.49
N ASP A 105 -2.60 -18.45 -14.66
CA ASP A 105 -3.89 -19.04 -14.34
C ASP A 105 -4.34 -18.73 -12.89
N ASP A 106 -3.68 -17.78 -12.21
CA ASP A 106 -4.07 -17.33 -10.87
C ASP A 106 -5.53 -16.83 -10.87
N PRO A 107 -6.35 -17.09 -9.82
CA PRO A 107 -7.73 -16.61 -9.77
C PRO A 107 -7.89 -15.08 -9.84
N ASP A 108 -6.92 -14.30 -9.35
CA ASP A 108 -6.99 -12.84 -9.37
C ASP A 108 -6.39 -12.21 -10.64
N SER A 109 -7.09 -11.21 -11.19
CA SER A 109 -6.72 -10.53 -12.43
C SER A 109 -5.40 -9.77 -12.35
N TRP A 110 -5.07 -9.13 -11.22
CA TRP A 110 -3.84 -8.35 -11.09
C TRP A 110 -2.62 -9.26 -10.91
N VAL A 111 -2.79 -10.44 -10.31
CA VAL A 111 -1.70 -11.44 -10.22
C VAL A 111 -1.39 -12.02 -11.61
N ARG A 112 -2.42 -12.36 -12.41
CA ARG A 112 -2.24 -12.76 -13.82
C ARG A 112 -1.55 -11.68 -14.64
N GLU A 113 -1.97 -10.42 -14.50
CA GLU A 113 -1.38 -9.28 -15.21
C GLU A 113 0.08 -9.05 -14.81
N ALA A 114 0.40 -9.05 -13.51
CA ALA A 114 1.77 -8.97 -13.00
C ALA A 114 2.65 -10.10 -13.54
N ALA A 115 2.15 -11.35 -13.54
CA ALA A 115 2.89 -12.51 -14.06
C ALA A 115 3.13 -12.43 -15.58
N ILE A 116 2.13 -12.00 -16.36
CA ILE A 116 2.25 -11.81 -17.82
C ILE A 116 3.25 -10.69 -18.13
N ASN A 117 3.20 -9.56 -17.41
CA ASN A 117 4.12 -8.44 -17.58
C ASN A 117 5.56 -8.83 -17.19
N ALA A 118 5.73 -9.52 -16.06
CA ALA A 118 7.02 -10.04 -15.60
C ALA A 118 7.63 -11.00 -16.63
N LEU A 119 6.89 -12.03 -17.08
CA LEU A 119 7.36 -12.96 -18.10
C LEU A 119 7.61 -12.27 -19.45
N GLY A 120 6.82 -11.25 -19.80
CA GLY A 120 7.02 -10.42 -20.98
C GLY A 120 8.28 -9.55 -20.93
N ALA A 121 8.75 -9.17 -19.74
CA ALA A 121 10.05 -8.53 -19.53
C ALA A 121 11.19 -9.55 -19.64
N LEU A 122 11.07 -10.71 -18.99
CA LEU A 122 12.08 -11.78 -19.04
C LEU A 122 12.29 -12.30 -20.46
N GLY A 123 11.22 -12.47 -21.25
CA GLY A 123 11.30 -12.90 -22.65
C GLY A 123 11.98 -11.90 -23.61
N ARG A 124 12.25 -10.67 -23.16
CA ARG A 124 12.99 -9.63 -23.92
C ARG A 124 14.45 -9.50 -23.48
N GLY A 125 14.84 -10.11 -22.37
CA GLY A 125 16.20 -10.08 -21.83
C GLY A 125 17.04 -11.28 -22.26
N LYS A 126 18.25 -11.05 -22.79
CA LYS A 126 19.24 -12.13 -22.97
C LYS A 126 19.80 -12.57 -21.59
N PRO A 127 20.04 -13.87 -21.34
CA PRO A 127 20.54 -14.33 -20.06
C PRO A 127 21.97 -13.82 -19.80
N ARG A 128 22.18 -13.20 -18.64
CA ARG A 128 23.51 -12.86 -18.10
C ARG A 128 23.77 -13.63 -16.81
N ALA A 129 24.44 -14.77 -16.93
CA ALA A 129 24.92 -15.54 -15.79
C ALA A 129 26.42 -15.30 -15.55
N LYS A 130 26.75 -14.59 -14.46
CA LYS A 130 27.96 -14.73 -13.62
C LYS A 130 27.54 -14.27 -12.21
N ALA A 131 27.65 -15.04 -11.12
CA ALA A 131 28.75 -15.83 -10.58
C ALA A 131 29.92 -14.94 -10.07
N GLY A 132 29.94 -14.68 -8.74
CA GLY A 132 31.01 -13.93 -8.07
C GLY A 132 30.70 -13.49 -6.63
N LYS A 133 31.27 -14.18 -5.64
CA LYS A 133 31.50 -13.79 -4.24
C LYS A 133 32.85 -14.44 -3.83
N PRO A 134 33.59 -13.97 -2.80
CA PRO A 134 33.63 -12.65 -2.15
C PRO A 134 35.08 -12.10 -1.93
N SER A 135 35.27 -10.84 -1.52
CA SER A 135 36.56 -10.36 -0.95
C SER A 135 36.50 -9.09 -0.07
N SER A 136 36.23 -9.28 1.23
CA SER A 136 37.01 -8.77 2.38
C SER A 136 37.84 -7.45 2.35
N VAL A 137 37.58 -6.61 3.37
CA VAL A 137 38.56 -5.98 4.32
C VAL A 137 39.23 -4.60 4.01
N SER A 138 38.73 -3.57 4.73
CA SER A 138 39.46 -2.40 5.30
C SER A 138 40.06 -1.33 4.33
N ARG A 139 40.49 -0.11 4.76
CA ARG A 139 40.67 0.50 6.10
C ARG A 139 40.59 2.05 6.01
N ALA A 140 40.13 2.74 7.05
CA ALA A 140 40.37 4.19 7.30
C ALA A 140 41.57 4.36 8.30
N PRO A 141 42.08 5.56 8.69
CA PRO A 141 41.30 6.61 9.41
C PRO A 141 41.77 8.11 9.26
N SER A 142 41.03 9.03 9.91
CA SER A 142 41.48 10.29 10.58
C SER A 142 42.13 11.43 9.76
N GLU A 143 42.22 12.70 10.20
CA GLU A 143 41.69 13.47 11.38
C GLU A 143 40.73 14.59 10.86
N PHE A 144 40.11 15.53 11.60
CA PHE A 144 40.11 16.08 12.98
C PHE A 144 38.63 16.13 13.53
N ALA A 145 38.19 16.63 14.69
CA ALA A 145 38.57 17.68 15.66
C ALA A 145 38.32 19.14 15.18
N SER A 146 37.92 20.13 16.01
CA SER A 146 37.68 20.17 17.47
C SER A 146 36.69 21.29 17.90
N ALA A 147 36.46 21.41 19.21
CA ALA A 147 35.66 22.42 19.97
C ALA A 147 34.12 22.26 19.98
N ARG A 148 33.37 22.62 21.04
CA ARG A 148 33.49 22.58 22.53
C ARG A 148 32.33 23.43 23.09
N SER A 149 31.55 22.86 24.02
CA SER A 149 31.15 23.47 25.33
C SER A 149 29.65 23.64 25.67
N ALA A 150 29.22 22.83 26.65
CA ALA A 150 28.36 23.17 27.80
C ALA A 150 26.95 23.78 27.67
N ALA A 151 25.95 22.90 27.84
CA ALA A 151 24.98 22.90 28.97
C ALA A 151 23.77 23.89 29.01
N ALA A 152 22.86 23.58 29.95
CA ALA A 152 21.61 24.26 30.36
C ALA A 152 20.34 24.03 29.51
N GLU A 153 19.60 22.99 29.90
CA GLU A 153 18.14 22.92 30.10
C GLU A 153 17.23 24.02 29.51
N THR A 154 16.31 23.66 28.60
CA THR A 154 14.83 23.68 28.84
C THR A 154 14.03 23.23 27.60
N GLU A 155 12.98 22.44 27.82
CA GLU A 155 11.78 22.38 26.96
C GLU A 155 10.74 23.34 27.57
N PRO A 156 9.92 24.07 26.78
CA PRO A 156 8.86 23.42 25.98
C PRO A 156 8.48 24.10 24.64
N GLY A 157 7.59 23.44 23.88
CA GLY A 157 6.67 24.11 22.96
C GLY A 157 6.78 23.71 21.48
N LEU A 158 5.94 22.76 21.04
CA LEU A 158 5.67 22.54 19.62
C LEU A 158 4.83 23.70 19.06
N SER A 159 5.33 24.37 18.02
CA SER A 159 4.56 25.32 17.21
C SER A 159 4.86 25.12 15.73
N LEU A 160 3.82 25.08 14.89
CA LEU A 160 3.89 24.87 13.45
C LEU A 160 3.89 26.22 12.72
N THR A 161 5.04 26.63 12.14
CA THR A 161 5.10 27.55 10.99
C THR A 161 6.48 27.54 10.33
N GLU A 162 6.51 27.80 9.03
CA GLU A 162 7.66 28.33 8.26
C GLU A 162 8.98 27.53 8.27
N ALA A 163 9.05 26.52 7.41
CA ALA A 163 10.29 26.06 6.81
C ALA A 163 10.35 26.52 5.34
N SER A 164 11.31 27.39 5.01
CA SER A 164 11.37 28.06 3.70
C SER A 164 12.12 27.24 2.65
N SER A 165 11.50 27.04 1.49
CA SER A 165 12.09 26.93 0.15
C SER A 165 13.54 26.41 0.03
N GLU A 166 13.69 25.12 -0.26
CA GLU A 166 14.83 24.56 -1.01
C GLU A 166 14.37 24.08 -2.40
N PRO A 167 15.26 23.89 -3.40
CA PRO A 167 14.85 23.74 -4.81
C PRO A 167 14.27 22.37 -5.16
N GLU A 168 13.33 22.34 -6.11
CA GLU A 168 12.84 21.08 -6.72
C GLU A 168 13.95 20.35 -7.51
N GLU A 169 14.55 19.30 -6.93
CA GLU A 169 15.10 18.23 -7.77
C GLU A 169 13.93 17.49 -8.43
N HIS A 170 13.80 17.62 -9.75
CA HIS A 170 12.76 16.96 -10.53
C HIS A 170 12.81 15.42 -10.38
N LEU A 171 11.88 14.86 -9.60
CA LEU A 171 11.61 13.43 -9.64
C LEU A 171 11.19 13.01 -11.07
N PRO A 172 11.58 11.80 -11.53
CA PRO A 172 11.16 11.30 -12.82
C PRO A 172 9.65 11.06 -12.82
N ARG A 173 8.91 11.92 -13.53
CA ARG A 173 7.45 11.87 -13.65
C ARG A 173 6.94 10.45 -13.96
N SER A 174 5.90 10.05 -13.24
CA SER A 174 5.17 8.79 -13.41
C SER A 174 4.89 8.48 -14.90
N PRO A 175 5.04 7.21 -15.33
CA PRO A 175 5.07 6.84 -16.74
C PRO A 175 3.77 7.20 -17.47
N ARG A 176 3.88 8.08 -18.48
CA ARG A 176 2.72 8.61 -19.20
C ARG A 176 1.96 7.54 -19.99
N ARG A 177 0.69 7.35 -19.60
CA ARG A 177 -0.47 6.91 -20.41
C ARG A 177 -0.32 5.63 -21.26
N PRO A 178 -1.12 4.59 -20.95
CA PRO A 178 -1.87 3.90 -21.98
C PRO A 178 -2.83 4.90 -22.66
N ALA A 179 -2.78 5.02 -23.99
CA ALA A 179 -3.71 5.90 -24.71
C ALA A 179 -5.08 5.22 -24.89
N GLY A 180 -6.19 5.91 -24.58
CA GLY A 180 -7.52 5.49 -25.04
C GLY A 180 -8.71 5.79 -24.12
N ARG A 181 -8.53 6.06 -22.83
CA ARG A 181 -9.64 6.44 -21.93
C ARG A 181 -9.87 7.95 -21.96
N VAL A 182 -11.11 8.35 -22.25
CA VAL A 182 -11.58 9.74 -22.13
C VAL A 182 -11.75 10.06 -20.63
N PRO A 183 -11.25 11.20 -20.13
CA PRO A 183 -11.55 11.66 -18.78
C PRO A 183 -13.06 11.79 -18.59
N ARG A 184 -13.59 11.31 -17.47
CA ARG A 184 -15.01 11.38 -17.14
C ARG A 184 -15.25 12.32 -15.98
N THR A 185 -16.40 12.99 -15.94
CA THR A 185 -16.77 13.79 -14.77
C THR A 185 -17.19 12.88 -13.59
N PRO A 186 -17.13 13.37 -12.34
CA PRO A 186 -17.67 12.67 -11.18
C PRO A 186 -19.14 12.22 -11.35
N GLU A 187 -19.96 13.03 -12.02
CA GLU A 187 -21.36 12.73 -12.36
C GLU A 187 -21.46 11.53 -13.31
N GLU A 188 -20.68 11.51 -14.40
CA GLU A 188 -20.67 10.37 -15.34
C GLU A 188 -20.19 9.08 -14.68
N ILE A 189 -19.19 9.17 -13.79
CA ILE A 189 -18.67 8.03 -13.02
C ILE A 189 -19.78 7.47 -12.11
N VAL A 190 -20.49 8.34 -11.38
CA VAL A 190 -21.61 7.94 -10.50
C VAL A 190 -22.81 7.44 -11.30
N GLU A 191 -23.08 8.00 -12.48
CA GLU A 191 -24.14 7.49 -13.35
C GLU A 191 -23.82 6.07 -13.83
N ILE A 192 -22.59 5.78 -14.24
CA ILE A 192 -22.19 4.43 -14.67
C ILE A 192 -22.30 3.40 -13.52
N ILE A 193 -22.04 3.80 -12.26
CA ILE A 193 -22.15 2.94 -11.07
C ILE A 193 -23.62 2.66 -10.67
N THR A 194 -24.52 3.60 -10.95
CA THR A 194 -25.94 3.53 -10.54
C THR A 194 -26.87 3.04 -11.66
N ARG A 195 -26.51 3.24 -12.93
CA ARG A 195 -27.32 2.88 -14.10
C ARG A 195 -27.52 1.37 -14.19
N GLY A 196 -28.73 0.91 -13.89
CA GLY A 196 -29.09 -0.51 -13.92
C GLY A 196 -28.74 -1.29 -12.65
N THR A 197 -28.27 -0.61 -11.59
CA THR A 197 -28.03 -1.21 -10.27
C THR A 197 -29.08 -0.72 -9.26
N SER A 198 -29.20 -1.41 -8.12
CA SER A 198 -30.11 -0.99 -7.04
C SER A 198 -29.53 0.11 -6.14
N ILE A 199 -28.45 0.79 -6.55
CA ILE A 199 -27.77 1.84 -5.79
C ILE A 199 -28.42 3.18 -6.10
N THR A 200 -28.81 3.94 -5.08
CA THR A 200 -29.25 5.34 -5.25
C THR A 200 -28.16 6.32 -4.82
N SER A 201 -27.96 7.39 -5.58
CA SER A 201 -26.96 8.43 -5.32
C SER A 201 -27.58 9.77 -4.94
N ARG A 202 -26.87 10.54 -4.10
CA ARG A 202 -27.15 11.95 -3.84
C ARG A 202 -25.84 12.75 -3.86
N GLN A 203 -25.81 13.85 -4.59
CA GLN A 203 -24.67 14.78 -4.60
C GLN A 203 -24.55 15.51 -3.24
N THR A 204 -23.32 15.83 -2.86
CA THR A 204 -22.91 16.48 -1.61
C THR A 204 -21.85 17.55 -1.90
N ARG A 205 -21.41 18.31 -0.89
CA ARG A 205 -20.46 19.42 -1.08
C ARG A 205 -19.07 19.00 -1.61
N SER A 206 -18.67 17.74 -1.41
CA SER A 206 -17.33 17.21 -1.73
C SER A 206 -17.38 15.90 -2.54
N GLY A 207 -18.48 15.64 -3.25
CA GLY A 207 -18.69 14.41 -4.02
C GLY A 207 -20.07 13.82 -3.80
N PHE A 208 -20.20 12.50 -3.65
CA PHE A 208 -21.48 11.81 -3.68
C PHE A 208 -21.67 10.83 -2.51
N LEU A 209 -22.90 10.76 -2.02
CA LEU A 209 -23.36 9.74 -1.08
C LEU A 209 -24.17 8.68 -1.84
N LEU A 210 -23.66 7.46 -1.88
CA LEU A 210 -24.33 6.28 -2.40
C LEU A 210 -25.02 5.52 -1.25
N ARG A 211 -26.29 5.18 -1.46
CA ARG A 211 -27.05 4.26 -0.61
C ARG A 211 -27.08 2.90 -1.30
N VAL A 212 -26.24 1.98 -0.82
CA VAL A 212 -26.06 0.65 -1.40
C VAL A 212 -26.88 -0.36 -0.60
N PRO A 213 -27.86 -1.07 -1.18
CA PRO A 213 -28.60 -2.10 -0.45
C PRO A 213 -27.69 -3.28 -0.08
N VAL A 214 -27.91 -3.86 1.10
CA VAL A 214 -27.17 -5.03 1.62
C VAL A 214 -28.18 -6.09 2.09
N ALA A 215 -27.81 -6.96 3.03
CA ALA A 215 -28.71 -8.02 3.52
C ALA A 215 -29.96 -7.46 4.22
N GLU A 216 -31.04 -8.25 4.25
CA GLU A 216 -32.21 -8.05 5.12
C GLU A 216 -32.87 -6.65 5.01
N GLY A 217 -32.78 -6.02 3.82
CA GLY A 217 -33.33 -4.69 3.57
C GLY A 217 -32.53 -3.52 4.15
N ARG A 218 -31.41 -3.79 4.86
CA ARG A 218 -30.45 -2.76 5.29
C ARG A 218 -29.74 -2.13 4.09
N HIS A 219 -29.15 -0.96 4.30
CA HIS A 219 -28.44 -0.22 3.25
C HIS A 219 -27.21 0.51 3.83
N GLN A 220 -26.03 0.31 3.24
CA GLN A 220 -24.81 1.01 3.65
C GLN A 220 -24.71 2.40 3.00
N LYS A 221 -24.14 3.36 3.75
CA LYS A 221 -23.90 4.76 3.32
C LYS A 221 -22.46 4.96 2.84
N VAL A 222 -22.18 4.51 1.62
CA VAL A 222 -20.87 4.64 0.97
C VAL A 222 -20.71 6.05 0.38
N ARG A 223 -19.57 6.69 0.59
CA ARG A 223 -19.25 8.03 0.10
C ARG A 223 -18.14 7.94 -0.95
N LEU A 224 -18.28 8.75 -1.99
CA LEU A 224 -17.26 9.04 -3.00
C LEU A 224 -16.86 10.51 -2.84
N LYS A 225 -15.57 10.77 -2.73
CA LYS A 225 -14.96 12.10 -2.86
C LYS A 225 -14.07 12.15 -4.10
N PHE A 226 -13.94 13.35 -4.66
CA PHE A 226 -13.12 13.67 -5.83
C PHE A 226 -12.28 14.95 -5.60
N ASP A 227 -12.23 15.43 -4.35
CA ASP A 227 -11.58 16.68 -3.93
C ASP A 227 -10.19 16.47 -3.30
N SER A 228 -9.58 15.30 -3.54
CA SER A 228 -8.29 14.88 -2.98
C SER A 228 -7.23 14.65 -4.05
N THR A 229 -5.96 14.87 -3.71
CA THR A 229 -4.78 14.54 -4.54
C THR A 229 -3.77 13.70 -3.76
N ASP A 230 -2.83 13.06 -4.45
CA ASP A 230 -1.65 12.43 -3.84
C ASP A 230 -0.50 13.43 -3.63
N GLU A 231 0.66 12.92 -3.17
CA GLU A 231 1.88 13.70 -2.91
C GLU A 231 2.44 14.37 -4.19
N ASP A 232 2.17 13.81 -5.38
CA ASP A 232 2.57 14.36 -6.68
C ASP A 232 1.50 15.29 -7.30
N GLY A 233 0.37 15.50 -6.61
CA GLY A 233 -0.75 16.33 -7.08
C GLY A 233 -1.73 15.62 -8.02
N SER A 234 -1.63 14.30 -8.18
CA SER A 234 -2.52 13.51 -9.05
C SER A 234 -3.91 13.37 -8.40
N PRO A 235 -5.03 13.51 -9.15
CA PRO A 235 -6.38 13.43 -8.58
C PRO A 235 -6.74 12.03 -8.07
N LEU A 236 -7.34 11.98 -6.89
CA LEU A 236 -7.72 10.78 -6.16
C LEU A 236 -9.23 10.72 -5.88
N ILE A 237 -9.82 9.56 -6.18
CA ILE A 237 -11.15 9.18 -5.73
C ILE A 237 -11.02 8.45 -4.38
N GLN A 238 -11.52 9.07 -3.30
CA GLN A 238 -11.65 8.41 -2.00
C GLN A 238 -13.03 7.78 -1.85
N LEU A 239 -13.07 6.47 -1.64
CA LEU A 239 -14.26 5.67 -1.44
C LEU A 239 -14.32 5.17 0.01
N PHE A 240 -15.31 5.56 0.80
CA PHE A 240 -15.39 5.12 2.20
C PHE A 240 -16.83 4.95 2.73
N THR A 241 -17.02 4.01 3.66
CA THR A 241 -18.20 3.98 4.54
C THR A 241 -17.79 4.20 5.98
N VAL A 242 -18.53 5.06 6.68
CA VAL A 242 -18.52 5.13 8.14
C VAL A 242 -19.18 3.86 8.70
N ILE A 243 -18.69 3.37 9.83
CA ILE A 243 -19.14 2.14 10.50
C ILE A 243 -19.77 2.44 11.85
N GLY A 244 -19.04 3.11 12.74
CA GLY A 244 -19.43 3.34 14.13
C GLY A 244 -18.34 4.09 14.90
N PRO A 245 -18.60 4.52 16.15
CA PRO A 245 -17.69 5.37 16.93
C PRO A 245 -16.37 4.67 17.26
N ALA A 246 -15.26 5.39 17.07
CA ALA A 246 -13.91 4.91 17.38
C ALA A 246 -13.57 5.12 18.87
N LYS A 247 -14.26 4.38 19.74
CA LYS A 247 -13.95 4.35 21.18
C LYS A 247 -12.58 3.66 21.42
N PRO A 248 -11.76 4.10 22.39
CA PRO A 248 -10.43 3.53 22.68
C PRO A 248 -10.41 2.00 22.82
N GLU A 249 -11.42 1.40 23.44
CA GLU A 249 -11.57 -0.04 23.62
C GLU A 249 -11.65 -0.83 22.30
N HIS A 250 -12.12 -0.21 21.21
CA HIS A 250 -12.32 -0.86 19.91
C HIS A 250 -11.05 -0.89 19.03
N TYR A 251 -10.05 -0.04 19.31
CA TYR A 251 -8.85 0.08 18.48
C TYR A 251 -8.08 -1.25 18.34
N ARG A 252 -7.91 -1.98 19.46
CA ARG A 252 -7.28 -3.31 19.47
C ARG A 252 -8.07 -4.38 18.70
N TRP A 253 -9.35 -4.14 18.44
CA TRP A 253 -10.20 -5.02 17.63
C TRP A 253 -10.15 -4.64 16.14
N ALA A 254 -10.18 -3.35 15.81
CA ALA A 254 -9.99 -2.86 14.44
C ALA A 254 -8.63 -3.29 13.85
N LEU A 255 -7.54 -3.14 14.63
CA LEU A 255 -6.20 -3.59 14.21
C LEU A 255 -6.14 -5.10 13.93
N LYS A 256 -6.79 -5.93 14.75
CA LYS A 256 -6.89 -7.39 14.53
C LYS A 256 -7.74 -7.77 13.31
N LEU A 257 -8.59 -6.86 12.83
CA LEU A 257 -9.42 -7.11 11.65
C LEU A 257 -8.73 -6.71 10.35
N ASN A 258 -7.89 -5.67 10.32
CA ASN A 258 -7.24 -5.18 9.10
C ASN A 258 -6.62 -6.28 8.20
N PRO A 259 -5.89 -7.28 8.71
CA PRO A 259 -5.36 -8.39 7.89
C PRO A 259 -6.43 -9.25 7.18
N SER A 260 -7.67 -9.26 7.68
CA SER A 260 -8.81 -9.92 7.02
C SER A 260 -9.49 -9.06 5.95
N PHE A 261 -9.17 -7.76 5.86
CA PHE A 261 -9.83 -6.80 4.99
C PHE A 261 -9.00 -6.57 3.72
N SER A 262 -8.97 -7.61 2.87
CA SER A 262 -8.38 -7.65 1.51
C SER A 262 -8.76 -6.53 0.52
N TYR A 263 -9.61 -5.58 0.91
CA TYR A 263 -10.09 -4.45 0.12
C TYR A 263 -10.52 -3.38 1.11
N GLY A 264 -9.77 -2.28 1.14
CA GLY A 264 -9.94 -1.14 2.04
C GLY A 264 -9.42 -1.35 3.46
N ALA A 265 -8.67 -0.37 3.98
CA ALA A 265 -8.24 -0.36 5.37
C ALA A 265 -9.37 0.10 6.30
N ILE A 266 -9.41 -0.40 7.53
CA ILE A 266 -10.16 0.23 8.62
C ILE A 266 -9.30 1.38 9.15
N GLY A 267 -9.68 2.60 8.80
CA GLY A 267 -9.08 3.85 9.27
C GLY A 267 -10.04 4.65 10.13
N LEU A 268 -9.60 5.84 10.54
CA LEU A 268 -10.39 6.82 11.28
C LEU A 268 -10.91 7.91 10.35
N VAL A 269 -12.11 8.41 10.62
CA VAL A 269 -12.64 9.65 10.03
C VAL A 269 -13.28 10.47 11.15
N SER A 270 -12.79 11.69 11.34
CA SER A 270 -13.39 12.64 12.28
C SER A 270 -14.59 13.34 11.67
N ILE A 271 -15.72 13.35 12.38
CA ILE A 271 -16.97 14.03 12.00
C ILE A 271 -17.48 14.72 13.26
N ASP A 272 -17.68 16.05 13.18
CA ASP A 272 -18.16 16.88 14.31
C ASP A 272 -17.37 16.62 15.61
N GLU A 273 -16.03 16.71 15.51
CA GLU A 273 -15.02 16.46 16.56
C GLU A 273 -15.01 15.04 17.15
N LYS A 274 -15.77 14.09 16.58
CA LYS A 274 -15.83 12.69 17.02
C LYS A 274 -15.20 11.77 16.00
N GLU A 275 -14.36 10.84 16.46
CA GLU A 275 -13.76 9.83 15.61
C GLU A 275 -14.73 8.67 15.33
N PHE A 276 -14.75 8.22 14.08
CA PHE A 276 -15.48 7.03 13.65
C PHE A 276 -14.55 6.10 12.89
N PHE A 277 -14.73 4.78 13.05
CA PHE A 277 -14.13 3.83 12.12
C PHE A 277 -14.79 3.96 10.75
N ALA A 278 -13.96 3.95 9.72
CA ALA A 278 -14.40 3.87 8.33
C ALA A 278 -13.60 2.80 7.59
N ILE A 279 -14.28 2.01 6.75
CA ILE A 279 -13.61 1.22 5.73
C ILE A 279 -13.40 2.14 4.53
N MET A 280 -12.14 2.36 4.16
CA MET A 280 -11.74 3.30 3.11
C MET A 280 -10.83 2.66 2.07
N ASN A 281 -11.01 3.04 0.80
CA ASN A 281 -10.15 2.69 -0.31
C ASN A 281 -9.93 3.94 -1.19
N THR A 282 -8.72 4.09 -1.72
CA THR A 282 -8.32 5.29 -2.48
C THR A 282 -7.80 4.85 -3.85
N LEU A 283 -8.18 5.55 -4.91
CA LEU A 283 -7.90 5.18 -6.30
C LEU A 283 -7.50 6.43 -7.10
N LEU A 284 -6.52 6.29 -8.00
CA LEU A 284 -6.16 7.35 -8.97
C LEU A 284 -7.33 7.57 -9.95
N GLU A 285 -7.82 8.80 -10.04
CA GLU A 285 -8.96 9.15 -10.90
C GLU A 285 -8.63 8.90 -12.37
N GLU A 286 -7.43 9.28 -12.81
CA GLU A 286 -6.99 9.19 -14.20
C GLU A 286 -7.02 7.78 -14.81
N ASN A 287 -7.00 6.73 -13.98
CA ASN A 287 -6.99 5.34 -14.42
C ASN A 287 -8.24 4.54 -14.01
N VAL A 288 -9.20 5.14 -13.29
CA VAL A 288 -10.34 4.39 -12.73
C VAL A 288 -11.20 3.73 -13.80
N ASP A 289 -11.41 2.43 -13.64
CA ASP A 289 -12.47 1.71 -14.34
C ASP A 289 -13.78 1.82 -13.54
N PRO A 290 -14.86 2.39 -14.10
CA PRO A 290 -16.13 2.50 -13.39
C PRO A 290 -16.68 1.16 -12.87
N ARG A 291 -16.40 0.03 -13.54
CA ARG A 291 -16.80 -1.31 -13.06
C ARG A 291 -15.94 -1.81 -11.90
N ALA A 292 -14.65 -1.47 -11.88
CA ALA A 292 -13.79 -1.74 -10.73
C ALA A 292 -14.17 -0.86 -9.53
N LEU A 293 -14.59 0.39 -9.78
CA LEU A 293 -15.14 1.28 -8.76
C LEU A 293 -16.50 0.79 -8.25
N GLU A 294 -17.41 0.33 -9.13
CA GLU A 294 -18.68 -0.30 -8.74
C GLU A 294 -18.44 -1.56 -7.87
N LYS A 295 -17.53 -2.45 -8.29
CA LYS A 295 -17.09 -3.62 -7.49
C LYS A 295 -16.55 -3.19 -6.13
N SER A 296 -15.80 -2.09 -6.07
CA SER A 296 -15.26 -1.53 -4.81
C SER A 296 -16.37 -0.96 -3.92
N VAL A 297 -17.34 -0.23 -4.48
CA VAL A 297 -18.54 0.29 -3.79
C VAL A 297 -19.33 -0.87 -3.15
N TRP A 298 -19.61 -1.93 -3.90
CA TRP A 298 -20.27 -3.15 -3.39
C TRP A 298 -19.45 -3.85 -2.31
N THR A 299 -18.13 -3.93 -2.47
CA THR A 299 -17.24 -4.60 -1.51
C THR A 299 -17.19 -3.85 -0.19
N ILE A 300 -17.03 -2.52 -0.23
CA ILE A 300 -17.04 -1.68 0.98
C ILE A 300 -18.42 -1.65 1.64
N ALA A 301 -19.51 -1.62 0.86
CA ALA A 301 -20.87 -1.71 1.42
C ALA A 301 -21.08 -3.01 2.22
N ARG A 302 -20.76 -4.16 1.64
CA ARG A 302 -20.96 -5.48 2.26
C ARG A 302 -20.01 -5.73 3.43
N LYS A 303 -18.73 -5.33 3.31
CA LYS A 303 -17.77 -5.39 4.42
C LYS A 303 -18.15 -4.41 5.55
N GLY A 304 -18.79 -3.28 5.20
CA GLY A 304 -19.33 -2.31 6.15
C GLY A 304 -20.44 -2.88 7.00
N ASP A 305 -21.52 -3.36 6.38
CA ASP A 305 -22.65 -4.00 7.09
C ASP A 305 -22.17 -5.16 7.97
N ALA A 306 -21.32 -6.04 7.43
CA ALA A 306 -20.78 -7.17 8.17
C ALA A 306 -19.87 -6.78 9.37
N LEU A 307 -19.37 -5.55 9.42
CA LEU A 307 -18.59 -5.01 10.53
C LEU A 307 -19.49 -4.25 11.53
N GLU A 308 -20.45 -3.48 11.02
CA GLU A 308 -21.51 -2.79 11.77
C GLU A 308 -22.34 -3.79 12.58
N GLN A 309 -22.84 -4.87 11.96
CA GLN A 309 -23.56 -5.94 12.67
C GLN A 309 -22.69 -6.64 13.74
N LYS A 310 -21.37 -6.79 13.51
CA LYS A 310 -20.45 -7.40 14.50
C LYS A 310 -20.15 -6.51 15.70
N LEU A 311 -20.28 -5.19 15.56
CA LEU A 311 -20.23 -4.27 16.69
C LEU A 311 -21.55 -4.33 17.48
N ILE A 312 -22.70 -4.33 16.79
CA ILE A 312 -24.03 -4.41 17.41
C ILE A 312 -24.15 -5.71 18.24
N GLN A 313 -23.78 -6.86 17.66
CA GLN A 313 -23.81 -8.18 18.33
C GLN A 313 -22.89 -8.33 19.55
N LYS A 314 -22.10 -7.31 19.90
CA LYS A 314 -21.14 -7.33 21.01
C LYS A 314 -21.38 -6.24 22.06
N ASP A 315 -22.49 -5.50 21.97
CA ASP A 315 -22.75 -4.28 22.76
C ASP A 315 -21.60 -3.25 22.66
N LEU A 316 -20.98 -3.15 21.48
CA LEU A 316 -19.89 -2.20 21.18
C LEU A 316 -20.40 -0.93 20.47
N TRP A 317 -21.67 -0.55 20.70
CA TRP A 317 -22.30 0.67 20.18
C TRP A 317 -22.54 1.69 21.29
#